data_AF-A0A9Q1EAZ2-F1
#
_entry.id   AF-A0A9Q1EAZ2-F1
#
_cell.length_a   1.000
_cell.length_b   1.000
_cell.length_c   1.000
_cell.angle_alpha   90.00
_cell.angle_beta   90.00
_cell.angle_gamma   90.00
#
_symmetry.space_group_name_H-M   'P 1'
#
loop_
_entity.id
_entity.type
_entity.pdbx_description
1 polymer ?
#
loop_
_entity_poly.entity_id
_entity_poly.type
_entity_poly.pdbx_seq_one_letter_code
_entity_poly.pdbx_strand_id
1 'polypeptide(L)'
;MTAAIVEALCILTKPIGDAHVSSAQPSQQGALLHALQSNLEQLEARLQAEPGLVEVRALRDEVRLEVAWYQETQELTWRFTQECLLLLLGLARHLSRLLEAFRPAAAPPGPRLPEVAPPLPPDVLSVSQQKAVGAALQFVVTLGLCPYLAPGVGVALGRRLAFGAAVEGGELSSLATLVYTRHLGDVMAGLCQLGHRPHRAEGASAESEKGIGTEERRNCRRALQGILGKVYQPIVIKELLILQGGPKQAPPTGQGGGGPRQPLAQAPPWLRRLCGQLLSERLMQPSGVQAVLRAVLEGAGAGGAGAETTASDWRKCDVVAGVLAACPQQALSVEEYYSQVCPQVLELLHFPDKLTALQFQRVATRAALTMSRERPELAQRYLLTPLLAPLTCCGVPTGGLQVPDSVPEWELTRSVEDVYKVWVVGNSPCPILLKALGNTVPVLFSLYCFTKQSVCHLRAPCEEILQWVLVPLRTARGPECTEAAVRSPNRGGRGHTRVPVLSWQ
;
A
#
# COMPACT_ATOMS: atom_id res chain seq x y z
N MET A 1 -4.95 32.28 -19.44
CA MET A 1 -4.33 32.36 -18.10
C MET A 1 -3.52 31.11 -17.71
N THR A 2 -4.05 29.88 -17.72
CA THR A 2 -3.26 28.64 -17.40
C THR A 2 -1.90 28.56 -18.12
N ALA A 3 -1.88 28.75 -19.44
CA ALA A 3 -0.64 28.71 -20.23
C ALA A 3 0.37 29.80 -19.82
N ALA A 4 -0.11 31.00 -19.48
CA ALA A 4 0.72 32.12 -19.05
C ALA A 4 1.34 31.90 -17.66
N ILE A 5 0.60 31.30 -16.72
CA ILE A 5 1.14 30.90 -15.41
C ILE A 5 2.21 29.82 -15.59
N VAL A 6 1.97 28.84 -16.47
CA VAL A 6 2.94 27.80 -16.78
C VAL A 6 4.17 28.36 -17.49
N GLU A 7 4.02 29.36 -18.35
CA GLU A 7 5.15 30.07 -18.98
C GLU A 7 6.01 30.78 -17.93
N ALA A 8 5.39 31.45 -16.95
CA ALA A 8 6.10 32.04 -15.81
C ALA A 8 6.88 30.98 -15.01
N LEU A 9 6.28 29.80 -14.77
CA LEU A 9 6.98 28.68 -14.14
C LEU A 9 8.13 28.17 -15.00
N CYS A 10 7.96 28.03 -16.31
CA CYS A 10 9.01 27.63 -17.23
C CYS A 10 10.21 28.59 -17.17
N ILE A 11 9.97 29.90 -17.07
CA ILE A 11 11.02 30.92 -16.92
C ILE A 11 11.82 30.68 -15.63
N LEU A 12 11.15 30.46 -14.50
CA LEU A 12 11.83 30.16 -13.24
C LEU A 12 12.62 28.86 -13.28
N THR A 13 12.08 27.82 -13.90
CA THR A 13 12.67 26.48 -13.90
C THR A 13 13.60 26.23 -15.09
N LYS A 14 14.02 27.26 -15.83
CA LYS A 14 14.93 27.10 -16.96
C LYS A 14 16.21 26.40 -16.48
N PRO A 15 16.64 25.32 -17.15
CA PRO A 15 17.88 24.65 -16.79
C PRO A 15 19.05 25.61 -16.97
N ILE A 16 20.13 25.33 -16.24
CA ILE A 16 21.42 26.01 -16.44
C ILE A 16 21.83 25.73 -17.88
N GLY A 17 21.59 26.69 -18.79
CA GLY A 17 22.08 26.59 -20.15
C GLY A 17 23.61 26.58 -20.11
N ASP A 18 24.23 25.99 -21.13
CA ASP A 18 25.67 26.09 -21.39
C ASP A 18 26.05 27.56 -21.62
N ALA A 19 26.06 28.37 -20.56
CA ALA A 19 26.66 29.68 -20.56
C ALA A 19 28.15 29.43 -20.82
N HIS A 20 28.60 29.86 -22.00
CA HIS A 20 29.98 29.77 -22.46
C HIS A 20 30.98 29.78 -21.31
N VAL A 21 31.67 28.65 -21.16
CA VAL A 21 32.74 28.44 -20.19
C VAL A 21 33.87 29.42 -20.51
N SER A 22 33.79 30.64 -19.97
CA SER A 22 34.93 31.53 -19.87
C SER A 22 35.62 31.27 -18.53
N SER A 23 36.66 30.42 -18.61
CA SER A 23 37.89 30.48 -17.80
C SER A 23 37.78 30.89 -16.32
N ALA A 24 37.03 30.15 -15.52
CA ALA A 24 37.31 29.85 -14.11
C ALA A 24 36.16 28.94 -13.65
N GLN A 25 36.39 27.68 -13.28
CA GLN A 25 35.29 26.81 -12.85
C GLN A 25 34.65 27.39 -11.58
N PRO A 26 33.40 27.91 -11.61
CA PRO A 26 32.68 28.15 -10.38
C PRO A 26 32.37 26.79 -9.74
N SER A 27 32.38 26.70 -8.41
CA SER A 27 31.86 25.52 -7.72
C SER A 27 30.43 25.24 -8.25
N GLN A 28 30.04 23.97 -8.38
CA GLN A 28 28.70 23.59 -8.89
C GLN A 28 27.56 24.32 -8.17
N GLN A 29 27.75 24.64 -6.88
CA GLN A 29 26.83 25.42 -6.08
C GLN A 29 26.76 26.90 -6.50
N GLY A 30 27.88 27.52 -6.85
CA GLY A 30 27.91 28.90 -7.37
C GLY A 30 27.23 29.05 -8.72
N ALA A 31 27.41 28.07 -9.63
CA ALA A 31 26.70 28.04 -10.91
C ALA A 31 25.17 27.93 -10.74
N LEU A 32 24.72 27.10 -9.79
CA LEU A 32 23.31 26.98 -9.44
C LEU A 32 22.73 28.28 -8.90
N LEU A 33 23.38 28.92 -7.92
CA LEU A 33 22.91 30.18 -7.34
C LEU A 33 22.82 31.29 -8.40
N HIS A 34 23.81 31.40 -9.28
CA HIS A 34 23.79 32.36 -10.39
C HIS A 34 22.59 32.11 -11.33
N ALA A 35 22.31 30.84 -11.66
CA ALA A 35 21.17 30.49 -12.49
C ALA A 35 19.82 30.83 -11.82
N LEU A 36 19.67 30.54 -10.52
CA LEU A 36 18.45 30.89 -9.77
C LEU A 36 18.21 32.40 -9.74
N GLN A 37 19.29 33.19 -9.55
CA GLN A 37 19.21 34.64 -9.58
C GLN A 37 18.82 35.16 -10.96
N SER A 38 19.49 34.69 -12.02
CA SER A 38 19.16 35.08 -13.40
C SER A 38 17.71 34.74 -13.78
N ASN A 39 17.20 33.59 -13.33
CA ASN A 39 15.82 33.17 -13.60
C ASN A 39 14.81 34.06 -12.87
N LEU A 40 15.09 34.47 -11.63
CA LEU A 40 14.25 35.41 -10.87
C LEU A 40 14.19 36.80 -11.52
N GLU A 41 15.36 37.34 -11.89
CA GLU A 41 15.45 38.64 -12.55
C GLU A 41 14.75 38.62 -13.91
N GLN A 42 14.90 37.52 -14.66
CA GLN A 42 14.19 37.34 -15.93
C GLN A 42 12.67 37.24 -15.75
N LEU A 43 12.19 36.54 -14.73
CA LEU A 43 10.75 36.48 -14.42
C LEU A 43 10.21 37.88 -14.12
N GLU A 44 10.85 38.61 -13.21
CA GLU A 44 10.37 39.92 -12.78
C GLU A 44 10.36 40.92 -13.95
N ALA A 45 11.41 40.92 -14.80
CA ALA A 45 11.44 41.74 -16.00
C ALA A 45 10.29 41.41 -16.98
N ARG A 46 9.99 40.12 -17.18
CA ARG A 46 8.89 39.67 -18.07
C ARG A 46 7.52 40.04 -17.50
N LEU A 47 7.30 39.86 -16.20
CA LEU A 47 6.06 40.24 -15.52
C LEU A 47 5.78 41.75 -15.56
N GLN A 48 6.82 42.57 -15.66
CA GLN A 48 6.70 44.03 -15.79
C GLN A 48 6.52 44.49 -17.24
N ALA A 49 7.23 43.87 -18.19
CA ALA A 49 7.27 44.32 -19.58
C ALA A 49 6.16 43.75 -20.47
N GLU A 50 5.68 42.53 -20.20
CA GLU A 50 4.76 41.85 -21.13
C GLU A 50 3.29 42.01 -20.76
N PRO A 51 2.44 42.53 -21.68
CA PRO A 51 1.02 42.74 -21.42
C PRO A 51 0.26 41.42 -21.18
N GLY A 52 0.72 40.30 -21.77
CA GLY A 52 0.12 38.97 -21.59
C GLY A 52 0.31 38.36 -20.21
N LEU A 53 1.23 38.90 -19.40
CA LEU A 53 1.54 38.42 -18.05
C LEU A 53 0.93 39.30 -16.94
N VAL A 54 0.21 40.36 -17.28
CA VAL A 54 -0.40 41.28 -16.31
C VAL A 54 -1.38 40.56 -15.37
N GLU A 55 -2.23 39.67 -15.92
CA GLU A 55 -3.16 38.87 -15.10
C GLU A 55 -2.41 37.89 -14.18
N VAL A 56 -1.28 37.35 -14.64
CA VAL A 56 -0.43 36.46 -13.84
C VAL A 56 0.22 37.23 -12.69
N ARG A 57 0.70 38.46 -12.95
CA ARG A 57 1.25 39.35 -11.93
C ARG A 57 0.19 39.70 -10.89
N ALA A 58 -1.00 40.09 -11.32
CA ALA A 58 -2.10 40.42 -10.43
C ALA A 58 -2.49 39.23 -9.53
N LEU A 59 -2.60 38.03 -10.11
CA LEU A 59 -2.89 36.82 -9.34
C LEU A 59 -1.75 36.45 -8.37
N ARG A 60 -0.49 36.61 -8.78
CA ARG A 60 0.67 36.41 -7.91
C ARG A 60 0.62 37.36 -6.71
N ASP A 61 0.34 38.64 -6.97
CA ASP A 61 0.29 39.68 -5.94
C ASP A 61 -0.90 39.47 -4.98
N GLU A 62 -2.07 39.04 -5.49
CA GLU A 62 -3.23 38.59 -4.71
C GLU A 62 -2.85 37.44 -3.77
N VAL A 63 -2.24 36.38 -4.30
CA VAL A 63 -1.79 35.23 -3.50
C VAL A 63 -0.76 35.67 -2.46
N ARG A 64 0.18 36.55 -2.83
CA ARG A 64 1.24 37.07 -1.94
C ARG A 64 0.66 37.81 -0.74
N LEU A 65 -0.41 38.58 -0.92
CA LEU A 65 -1.07 39.32 0.16
C LEU A 65 -1.89 38.42 1.09
N GLU A 66 -2.44 37.33 0.58
CA GLU A 66 -3.30 36.43 1.37
C GLU A 66 -2.54 35.40 2.20
N VAL A 67 -1.34 35.02 1.77
CA VAL A 67 -0.58 33.96 2.43
C VAL A 67 0.24 34.49 3.62
N ALA A 68 0.00 33.93 4.81
CA ALA A 68 0.69 34.34 6.03
C ALA A 68 2.18 33.97 6.09
N TRP A 69 2.65 33.06 5.22
CA TRP A 69 4.04 32.57 5.21
C TRP A 69 4.98 33.42 4.34
N TYR A 70 4.46 34.34 3.52
CA TYR A 70 5.32 35.16 2.68
C TYR A 70 6.07 36.19 3.52
N GLN A 71 7.38 36.27 3.32
CA GLN A 71 8.27 37.21 4.00
C GLN A 71 9.38 37.63 3.06
N GLU A 72 9.73 38.92 3.08
CA GLU A 72 10.91 39.40 2.37
C GLU A 72 12.18 38.85 3.04
N THR A 73 13.00 38.17 2.25
CA THR A 73 14.22 37.50 2.71
C THR A 73 15.39 37.85 1.79
N GLN A 74 16.59 37.88 2.35
CA GLN A 74 17.83 38.02 1.57
C GLN A 74 18.32 36.68 1.01
N GLU A 75 17.79 35.55 1.51
CA GLU A 75 18.18 34.23 1.07
C GLU A 75 17.63 33.92 -0.32
N LEU A 76 18.52 33.83 -1.32
CA LEU A 76 18.16 33.62 -2.72
C LEU A 76 17.35 32.34 -2.96
N THR A 77 17.75 31.24 -2.33
CA THR A 77 17.08 29.92 -2.44
C THR A 77 15.66 29.96 -1.90
N TRP A 78 15.45 30.67 -0.78
CA TRP A 78 14.13 30.85 -0.20
C TRP A 78 13.26 31.79 -1.03
N ARG A 79 13.81 32.91 -1.52
CA ARG A 79 13.11 33.79 -2.48
C ARG A 79 12.63 33.03 -3.72
N PHE A 80 13.52 32.24 -4.32
CA PHE A 80 13.19 31.42 -5.48
C PHE A 80 12.05 30.43 -5.16
N THR A 81 12.15 29.76 -4.01
CA THR A 81 11.13 28.83 -3.54
C THR A 81 9.78 29.51 -3.32
N GLN A 82 9.76 30.69 -2.70
CA GLN A 82 8.55 31.48 -2.47
C GLN A 82 7.88 31.86 -3.80
N GLU A 83 8.64 32.34 -4.80
CA GLU A 83 8.08 32.67 -6.12
C GLU A 83 7.49 31.44 -6.84
N CYS A 84 8.16 30.28 -6.78
CA CYS A 84 7.58 29.03 -7.28
C CYS A 84 6.27 28.68 -6.57
N LEU A 85 6.22 28.80 -5.23
CA LEU A 85 5.02 28.50 -4.44
C LEU A 85 3.87 29.46 -4.77
N LEU A 86 4.14 30.75 -4.92
CA LEU A 86 3.12 31.76 -5.30
C LEU A 86 2.50 31.43 -6.67
N LEU A 87 3.33 31.12 -7.66
CA LEU A 87 2.85 30.77 -9.01
C LEU A 87 2.10 29.43 -9.02
N LEU A 88 2.55 28.42 -8.26
CA LEU A 88 1.87 27.14 -8.13
C LEU A 88 0.52 27.26 -7.41
N LEU A 89 0.43 28.09 -6.36
CA LEU A 89 -0.82 28.40 -5.67
C LEU A 89 -1.78 29.20 -6.55
N GLY A 90 -1.26 30.17 -7.30
CA GLY A 90 -2.02 30.89 -8.32
C GLY A 90 -2.59 29.93 -9.36
N LEU A 91 -1.77 29.02 -9.88
CA LEU A 91 -2.21 27.97 -10.81
C LEU A 91 -3.30 27.10 -10.19
N ALA A 92 -3.10 26.60 -8.95
CA ALA A 92 -4.08 25.77 -8.27
C ALA A 92 -5.43 26.49 -8.10
N ARG A 93 -5.44 27.75 -7.64
CA ARG A 93 -6.65 28.57 -7.51
C ARG A 93 -7.34 28.78 -8.84
N HIS A 94 -6.58 29.08 -9.89
CA HIS A 94 -7.13 29.27 -11.22
C HIS A 94 -7.80 27.98 -11.74
N LEU A 95 -7.14 26.83 -11.58
CA LEU A 95 -7.71 25.53 -11.98
C LEU A 95 -8.95 25.17 -11.16
N SER A 96 -8.97 25.45 -9.84
CA SER A 96 -10.15 25.25 -9.00
C SER A 96 -11.32 26.12 -9.44
N ARG A 97 -11.09 27.41 -9.74
CA ARG A 97 -12.14 28.31 -10.27
C ARG A 97 -12.68 27.82 -11.62
N LEU A 98 -11.82 27.32 -12.50
CA LEU A 98 -12.23 26.73 -13.78
C LEU A 98 -13.07 25.46 -13.59
N LEU A 99 -12.69 24.61 -12.63
CA LEU A 99 -13.40 23.38 -12.33
C LEU A 99 -14.78 23.67 -11.71
N GLU A 100 -14.89 24.64 -10.80
CA GLU A 100 -16.17 25.08 -10.22
C GLU A 100 -17.11 25.70 -11.26
N ALA A 101 -16.54 26.46 -12.21
CA ALA A 101 -17.29 27.04 -13.33
C ALA A 101 -17.72 25.98 -14.37
N PHE A 102 -17.05 24.82 -14.40
CA PHE A 102 -17.36 23.75 -15.32
C PHE A 102 -18.61 22.98 -14.86
N ARG A 103 -19.76 23.32 -15.45
CA ARG A 103 -20.95 22.48 -15.39
C ARG A 103 -20.83 21.39 -16.46
N PRO A 104 -20.69 20.10 -16.10
CA PRO A 104 -20.80 19.05 -17.10
C PRO A 104 -22.19 19.16 -17.73
N ALA A 105 -22.26 19.34 -19.05
CA ALA A 105 -23.53 19.39 -19.75
C ALA A 105 -24.32 18.12 -19.41
N ALA A 106 -25.52 18.28 -18.83
CA ALA A 106 -26.43 17.16 -18.64
C ALA A 106 -26.60 16.47 -19.99
N ALA A 107 -26.28 15.18 -20.05
CA ALA A 107 -26.36 14.41 -21.28
C ALA A 107 -27.76 14.57 -21.90
N PRO A 108 -27.89 14.93 -23.20
CA PRO A 108 -29.19 15.00 -23.82
C PRO A 108 -29.87 13.62 -23.78
N PRO A 109 -31.18 13.54 -23.50
CA PRO A 109 -31.94 12.30 -23.58
C PRO A 109 -32.12 11.93 -25.05
N GLY A 110 -31.10 11.33 -25.67
CA GLY A 110 -31.11 10.93 -27.07
C GLY A 110 -30.22 9.71 -27.33
N PRO A 111 -30.51 8.92 -28.38
CA PRO A 111 -29.73 7.73 -28.71
C PRO A 111 -28.29 8.13 -29.07
N ARG A 112 -27.34 7.48 -28.41
CA ARG A 112 -25.90 7.79 -28.46
C ARG A 112 -25.33 7.58 -29.86
N LEU A 113 -24.77 8.62 -30.47
CA LEU A 113 -23.81 8.48 -31.57
C LEU A 113 -22.47 7.98 -31.00
N PRO A 114 -21.76 7.02 -31.61
CA PRO A 114 -20.61 6.32 -31.01
C PRO A 114 -19.31 7.14 -30.82
N GLU A 115 -19.27 8.43 -31.14
CA GLU A 115 -17.98 9.09 -31.46
C GLU A 115 -17.67 10.41 -30.72
N VAL A 116 -18.53 10.87 -29.79
CA VAL A 116 -18.22 12.10 -29.03
C VAL A 116 -17.76 11.71 -27.63
N ALA A 117 -16.44 11.67 -27.43
CA ALA A 117 -15.85 11.58 -26.10
C ALA A 117 -16.32 12.77 -25.24
N PRO A 118 -16.68 12.57 -23.96
CA PRO A 118 -17.07 13.68 -23.09
C PRO A 118 -15.95 14.72 -23.02
N PRO A 119 -16.29 16.02 -22.95
CA PRO A 119 -15.30 17.08 -22.88
C PRO A 119 -14.40 16.89 -21.65
N LEU A 120 -13.08 16.96 -21.86
CA LEU A 120 -12.10 16.88 -20.79
C LEU A 120 -12.31 18.02 -19.80
N PRO A 121 -12.20 17.76 -18.48
CA PRO A 121 -12.34 18.83 -17.50
C PRO A 121 -11.19 19.85 -17.66
N PRO A 122 -11.46 21.14 -17.39
CA PRO A 122 -10.56 22.24 -17.73
C PRO A 122 -9.30 22.31 -16.85
N ASP A 123 -9.20 21.45 -15.83
CA ASP A 123 -8.06 21.32 -14.95
C ASP A 123 -6.98 20.37 -15.50
N VAL A 124 -7.25 19.65 -16.59
CA VAL A 124 -6.31 18.72 -17.22
C VAL A 124 -5.18 19.49 -17.92
N LEU A 125 -3.97 19.37 -17.39
CA LEU A 125 -2.75 19.95 -17.95
C LEU A 125 -2.15 19.07 -19.05
N SER A 126 -1.62 19.69 -20.10
CA SER A 126 -0.86 18.99 -21.16
C SER A 126 0.45 18.39 -20.63
N VAL A 127 1.04 17.44 -21.37
CA VAL A 127 2.30 16.79 -20.98
C VAL A 127 3.45 17.80 -20.79
N SER A 128 3.51 18.86 -21.61
CA SER A 128 4.52 19.92 -21.45
C SER A 128 4.27 20.76 -20.20
N GLN A 129 3.01 21.10 -19.92
CA GLN A 129 2.63 21.84 -18.73
C GLN A 129 2.90 21.05 -17.44
N GLN A 130 2.60 19.74 -17.45
CA GLN A 130 2.91 18.85 -16.34
C GLN A 130 4.41 18.76 -16.05
N LYS A 131 5.27 18.80 -17.08
CA LYS A 131 6.73 18.85 -16.91
C LYS A 131 7.19 20.13 -16.24
N ALA A 132 6.65 21.27 -16.65
CA ALA A 132 6.98 22.58 -16.05
C ALA A 132 6.55 22.66 -14.57
N VAL A 133 5.31 22.27 -14.28
CA VAL A 133 4.78 22.20 -12.91
C VAL A 133 5.59 21.20 -12.07
N GLY A 134 5.91 20.04 -12.63
CA GLY A 134 6.75 19.04 -11.97
C GLY A 134 8.18 19.54 -11.68
N ALA A 135 8.78 20.32 -12.58
CA ALA A 135 10.08 20.95 -12.35
C ALA A 135 10.02 21.97 -11.21
N ALA A 136 8.97 22.81 -11.19
CA ALA A 136 8.78 23.80 -10.12
C ALA A 136 8.58 23.12 -8.76
N LEU A 137 7.74 22.08 -8.69
CA LEU A 137 7.53 21.28 -7.48
C LEU A 137 8.83 20.61 -7.01
N GLN A 138 9.63 20.08 -7.94
CA GLN A 138 10.94 19.52 -7.62
C GLN A 138 11.83 20.58 -6.95
N PHE A 139 11.94 21.79 -7.51
CA PHE A 139 12.71 22.87 -6.87
C PHE A 139 12.18 23.25 -5.49
N VAL A 140 10.86 23.40 -5.34
CA VAL A 140 10.23 23.70 -4.05
C VAL A 140 10.58 22.65 -3.00
N VAL A 141 10.53 21.37 -3.36
CA VAL A 141 10.88 20.29 -2.43
C VAL A 141 12.39 20.26 -2.16
N THR A 142 13.24 20.38 -3.18
CA THR A 142 14.69 20.26 -3.01
C THR A 142 15.36 21.46 -2.33
N LEU A 143 14.84 22.67 -2.54
CA LEU A 143 15.38 23.89 -1.97
C LEU A 143 14.60 24.33 -0.72
N GLY A 144 13.28 24.09 -0.69
CA GLY A 144 12.40 24.55 0.38
C GLY A 144 12.08 23.54 1.47
N LEU A 145 12.25 22.23 1.23
CA LEU A 145 11.91 21.19 2.20
C LEU A 145 13.13 20.36 2.62
N CYS A 146 13.81 19.74 1.66
CA CYS A 146 14.90 18.79 1.93
C CYS A 146 16.05 19.33 2.79
N PRO A 147 16.53 20.59 2.61
CA PRO A 147 17.61 21.13 3.43
C PRO A 147 17.24 21.25 4.91
N TYR A 148 15.93 21.33 5.20
CA TYR A 148 15.37 21.47 6.53
C TYR A 148 14.94 20.12 7.15
N LEU A 149 15.05 19.02 6.40
CA LEU A 149 14.84 17.68 6.96
C LEU A 149 16.05 17.26 7.79
N ALA A 150 15.79 16.69 8.96
CA ALA A 150 16.83 16.22 9.83
C ALA A 150 17.57 15.01 9.20
N PRO A 151 18.83 14.76 9.60
CA PRO A 151 19.57 13.59 9.11
C PRO A 151 18.77 12.29 9.30
N GLY A 152 18.60 11.53 8.21
CA GLY A 152 17.83 10.29 8.18
C GLY A 152 16.30 10.47 8.05
N VAL A 153 15.79 11.69 7.90
CA VAL A 153 14.39 11.99 7.57
C VAL A 153 14.28 12.31 6.09
N GLY A 154 13.39 11.61 5.37
CA GLY A 154 13.19 11.78 3.93
C GLY A 154 13.90 10.74 3.07
N VAL A 155 13.64 10.79 1.77
CA VAL A 155 14.14 9.82 0.80
C VAL A 155 15.26 10.47 -0.01
N ALA A 156 16.41 9.80 -0.15
CA ALA A 156 17.49 10.29 -1.00
C ALA A 156 16.98 10.57 -2.43
N LEU A 157 17.44 11.65 -3.06
CA LEU A 157 16.99 12.13 -4.37
C LEU A 157 16.89 11.02 -5.45
N GLY A 158 17.83 10.08 -5.47
CA GLY A 158 17.85 8.95 -6.42
C GLY A 158 16.88 7.80 -6.12
N ARG A 159 16.18 7.83 -4.98
CA ARG A 159 15.18 6.83 -4.57
C ARG A 159 13.74 7.37 -4.61
N ARG A 160 13.55 8.61 -5.07
CA ARG A 160 12.23 9.20 -5.31
C ARG A 160 11.50 8.36 -6.35
N LEU A 161 10.33 7.87 -6.00
CA LEU A 161 9.53 7.05 -6.88
C LEU A 161 9.10 7.89 -8.09
N ALA A 162 9.50 7.47 -9.29
CA ALA A 162 8.89 7.94 -10.53
C ALA A 162 7.61 7.11 -10.78
N PHE A 163 6.55 7.34 -9.99
CA PHE A 163 5.27 6.66 -10.20
C PHE A 163 4.30 7.58 -10.93
N GLY A 164 4.35 7.59 -12.26
CA GLY A 164 3.36 8.27 -13.10
C GLY A 164 2.47 7.27 -13.82
N ALA A 165 1.48 6.70 -13.12
CA ALA A 165 0.28 6.03 -13.65
C ALA A 165 -0.35 5.14 -12.56
N ALA A 166 -1.26 5.68 -11.75
CA ALA A 166 -2.30 4.95 -10.98
C ALA A 166 -3.01 5.87 -9.96
N VAL A 167 -3.33 7.10 -10.34
CA VAL A 167 -4.30 7.93 -9.61
C VAL A 167 -5.42 8.25 -10.58
N GLU A 168 -6.20 7.22 -10.92
CA GLU A 168 -7.52 7.40 -11.52
C GLU A 168 -8.53 7.04 -10.44
N GLY A 169 -9.19 8.05 -9.88
CA GLY A 169 -10.20 7.86 -8.86
C GLY A 169 -10.11 8.92 -7.77
N GLY A 170 -10.69 10.08 -8.04
CA GLY A 170 -10.92 11.13 -7.05
C GLY A 170 -10.85 12.52 -7.68
N GLU A 171 -11.67 13.44 -7.17
CA GLU A 171 -11.80 14.87 -7.52
C GLU A 171 -10.52 15.69 -7.24
N LEU A 172 -9.34 15.11 -7.48
CA LEU A 172 -8.04 15.71 -7.23
C LEU A 172 -7.61 16.46 -8.50
N SER A 173 -7.29 17.74 -8.35
CA SER A 173 -6.75 18.54 -9.45
C SER A 173 -5.48 17.91 -10.02
N SER A 174 -5.23 18.09 -11.31
CA SER A 174 -4.01 17.63 -12.00
C SER A 174 -2.70 17.97 -11.26
N LEU A 175 -2.68 19.11 -10.55
CA LEU A 175 -1.57 19.55 -9.72
C LEU A 175 -1.39 18.68 -8.47
N ALA A 176 -2.47 18.29 -7.80
CA ALA A 176 -2.42 17.38 -6.65
C ALA A 176 -1.88 16.00 -7.05
N THR A 177 -2.28 15.49 -8.22
CA THR A 177 -1.74 14.25 -8.77
C THR A 177 -0.22 14.32 -8.99
N LEU A 178 0.31 15.43 -9.51
CA LEU A 178 1.76 15.62 -9.68
C LEU A 178 2.53 15.65 -8.35
N VAL A 179 1.94 16.27 -7.32
CA VAL A 179 2.54 16.28 -5.97
C VAL A 179 2.57 14.87 -5.38
N TYR A 180 1.45 14.14 -5.45
CA TYR A 180 1.33 12.81 -4.82
C TYR A 180 2.08 11.69 -5.55
N THR A 181 2.37 11.86 -6.83
CA THR A 181 3.08 10.84 -7.64
C THR A 181 4.59 10.90 -7.51
N ARG A 182 5.17 12.06 -7.17
CA ARG A 182 6.63 12.29 -7.20
C ARG A 182 7.24 12.78 -5.89
N HIS A 183 6.46 13.48 -5.07
CA HIS A 183 6.96 14.19 -3.90
C HIS A 183 6.27 13.79 -2.60
N LEU A 184 5.38 12.79 -2.66
CA LEU A 184 4.61 12.33 -1.50
C LEU A 184 5.51 11.92 -0.33
N GLY A 185 6.55 11.12 -0.59
CA GLY A 185 7.49 10.68 0.44
C GLY A 185 8.19 11.84 1.17
N ASP A 186 8.62 12.86 0.43
CA ASP A 186 9.27 14.04 1.01
C ASP A 186 8.28 14.88 1.83
N VAL A 187 7.07 15.12 1.31
CA VAL A 187 6.01 15.86 2.01
C VAL A 187 5.59 15.13 3.29
N MET A 188 5.42 13.81 3.22
CA MET A 188 5.12 12.98 4.39
C MET A 188 6.25 13.05 5.43
N ALA A 189 7.51 13.00 5.01
CA ALA A 189 8.66 13.13 5.90
C ALA A 189 8.67 14.49 6.62
N GLY A 190 8.42 15.58 5.88
CA GLY A 190 8.29 16.92 6.42
C GLY A 190 7.17 17.03 7.44
N LEU A 191 5.96 16.57 7.11
CA LEU A 191 4.82 16.59 8.02
C LEU A 191 5.03 15.72 9.27
N CYS A 192 5.69 14.57 9.12
CA CYS A 192 6.10 13.74 10.26
C CYS A 192 7.07 14.49 11.17
N GLN A 193 8.08 15.16 10.61
CA GLN A 193 9.04 15.95 11.38
C GLN A 193 8.37 17.12 12.10
N LEU A 194 7.59 17.93 11.40
CA LEU A 194 6.93 19.11 11.97
C LEU A 194 5.86 18.72 13.00
N GLY A 195 5.10 17.65 12.74
CA GLY A 195 4.01 17.20 13.59
C GLY A 195 4.49 16.43 14.83
N HIS A 196 5.44 15.51 14.68
CA HIS A 196 5.69 14.43 15.64
C HIS A 196 7.13 14.37 16.20
N ARG A 197 8.06 15.20 15.72
CA ARG A 197 9.42 15.21 16.28
C ARG A 197 9.36 15.54 17.78
N PRO A 198 9.96 14.72 18.66
CA PRO A 198 9.99 15.01 20.09
C PRO A 198 10.81 16.28 20.33
N HIS A 199 10.27 17.19 21.15
CA HIS A 199 10.97 18.40 21.55
C HIS A 199 12.22 17.99 22.34
N ARG A 200 13.40 18.50 21.94
CA ARG A 200 14.63 18.20 22.66
C ARG A 200 14.52 18.85 24.04
N ALA A 201 14.70 18.08 25.10
CA ALA A 201 14.82 18.63 26.45
C ALA A 201 15.93 19.67 26.47
N GLU A 202 15.64 20.80 27.11
CA GLU A 202 16.47 21.99 27.25
C GLU A 202 17.95 21.65 27.50
N GLY A 203 18.84 22.26 26.71
CA GLY A 203 20.29 22.05 26.90
C GLY A 203 21.21 22.49 25.75
N ALA A 204 20.72 23.11 24.68
CA ALA A 204 21.59 23.68 23.65
C ALA A 204 21.12 25.10 23.31
N SER A 205 21.89 26.09 23.80
CA SER A 205 21.90 27.51 23.44
C SER A 205 20.57 28.10 22.96
N ALA A 206 19.87 28.73 23.89
CA ALA A 206 18.76 29.62 23.63
C ALA A 206 19.26 30.86 22.86
N GLU A 207 19.26 30.80 21.53
CA GLU A 207 19.26 31.96 20.65
C GLU A 207 18.85 31.51 19.23
N SER A 208 17.65 31.93 18.82
CA SER A 208 17.16 31.91 17.43
C SER A 208 16.41 30.68 16.85
N GLU A 209 15.51 30.03 17.58
CA GLU A 209 14.39 29.32 16.94
C GLU A 209 13.08 29.65 17.65
N LYS A 210 12.22 30.48 17.03
CA LYS A 210 10.79 30.50 17.36
C LYS A 210 10.26 29.09 17.07
N GLY A 211 10.24 28.24 18.09
CA GLY A 211 9.78 26.87 17.95
C GLY A 211 8.36 26.84 17.40
N ILE A 212 8.09 25.93 16.46
CA ILE A 212 6.77 25.69 15.87
C ILE A 212 5.73 25.59 16.99
N GLY A 213 4.66 26.40 16.87
CA GLY A 213 3.58 26.48 17.84
C GLY A 213 2.82 25.15 17.96
N THR A 214 2.14 24.94 19.08
CA THR A 214 1.33 23.72 19.31
C THR A 214 0.24 23.56 18.25
N GLU A 215 -0.38 24.66 17.82
CA GLU A 215 -1.41 24.65 16.77
C GLU A 215 -0.84 24.31 15.39
N GLU A 216 0.34 24.82 15.05
CA GLU A 216 1.02 24.47 13.79
C GLU A 216 1.38 22.98 13.74
N ARG A 217 1.86 22.40 14.86
CA ARG A 217 2.07 20.94 14.95
C ARG A 217 0.77 20.18 14.76
N ARG A 218 -0.33 20.66 15.34
CA ARG A 218 -1.66 20.06 15.15
C ARG A 218 -2.11 20.14 13.70
N ASN A 219 -1.85 21.24 13.02
CA ASN A 219 -2.14 21.42 11.60
C ASN A 219 -1.33 20.45 10.74
N CYS A 220 -0.03 20.27 11.01
CA CYS A 220 0.80 19.29 10.31
C CYS A 220 0.27 17.86 10.50
N ARG A 221 -0.17 17.50 11.72
CA ARG A 221 -0.79 16.19 11.99
C ARG A 221 -2.09 16.00 11.22
N ARG A 222 -2.96 17.01 11.20
CA ARG A 222 -4.21 16.99 10.43
C ARG A 222 -3.94 16.87 8.92
N ALA A 223 -2.98 17.62 8.40
CA ALA A 223 -2.58 17.55 7.00
C ALA A 223 -2.03 16.17 6.65
N LEU A 224 -1.18 15.59 7.50
CA LEU A 224 -0.68 14.22 7.32
C LEU A 224 -1.83 13.21 7.25
N GLN A 225 -2.75 13.24 8.22
CA GLN A 225 -3.91 12.35 8.22
C GLN A 225 -4.82 12.57 6.98
N GLY A 226 -4.99 13.82 6.55
CA GLY A 226 -5.71 14.15 5.33
C GLY A 226 -5.10 13.55 4.07
N ILE A 227 -3.77 13.54 3.95
CA ILE A 227 -3.05 12.89 2.84
C ILE A 227 -3.19 11.37 2.93
N LEU A 228 -2.95 10.80 4.12
CA LEU A 228 -3.03 9.35 4.34
C LEU A 228 -4.43 8.79 4.00
N GLY A 229 -5.50 9.55 4.24
CA GLY A 229 -6.87 9.12 3.93
C GLY A 229 -7.30 9.31 2.47
N LYS A 230 -6.69 10.24 1.73
CA LYS A 230 -7.11 10.58 0.35
C LYS A 230 -6.30 9.91 -0.74
N VAL A 231 -5.03 9.58 -0.47
CA VAL A 231 -4.15 8.97 -1.46
C VAL A 231 -4.40 7.47 -1.53
N TYR A 232 -4.21 6.88 -2.73
CA TYR A 232 -4.29 5.44 -2.94
C TYR A 232 -3.40 4.68 -1.94
N GLN A 233 -4.02 3.84 -1.12
CA GLN A 233 -3.39 3.24 0.08
C GLN A 233 -2.09 2.48 -0.21
N PRO A 234 -1.96 1.72 -1.32
CA PRO A 234 -0.69 1.07 -1.65
C PRO A 234 0.49 2.04 -1.82
N ILE A 235 0.26 3.24 -2.36
CA ILE A 235 1.31 4.26 -2.51
C ILE A 235 1.73 4.77 -1.12
N VAL A 236 0.74 5.07 -0.27
CA VAL A 236 0.97 5.53 1.12
C VAL A 236 1.78 4.50 1.91
N ILE A 237 1.39 3.23 1.87
CA ILE A 237 2.06 2.14 2.57
C ILE A 237 3.50 1.99 2.06
N LYS A 238 3.71 2.07 0.74
CA LYS A 238 5.04 2.01 0.14
C LYS A 238 5.94 3.15 0.62
N GLU A 239 5.44 4.39 0.63
CA GLU A 239 6.19 5.54 1.14
C GLU A 239 6.51 5.41 2.64
N LEU A 240 5.56 4.94 3.44
CA LEU A 240 5.79 4.68 4.87
C LEU A 240 6.86 3.60 5.10
N LEU A 241 6.87 2.53 4.30
CA LEU A 241 7.91 1.49 4.36
C LEU A 241 9.29 2.04 3.96
N ILE A 242 9.33 2.91 2.94
CA ILE A 242 10.58 3.59 2.51
C ILE A 242 11.08 4.52 3.62
N LEU A 243 10.20 5.33 4.21
CA LEU A 243 10.52 6.26 5.31
C LEU A 243 10.93 5.54 6.60
N GLN A 244 10.41 4.35 6.87
CA GLN A 244 10.82 3.54 8.01
C GLN A 244 12.26 2.99 7.86
N GLY A 245 12.80 2.95 6.64
CA GLY A 245 14.21 2.64 6.38
C GLY A 245 14.54 1.15 6.25
N GLY A 246 13.55 0.28 6.05
CA GLY A 246 13.75 -1.18 5.88
C GLY A 246 14.25 -1.89 7.15
N PRO A 247 14.14 -3.23 7.21
CA PRO A 247 14.65 -3.99 8.35
C PRO A 247 16.18 -3.85 8.45
N LYS A 248 16.66 -3.77 9.69
CA LYS A 248 18.07 -3.65 10.08
C LYS A 248 18.86 -4.77 9.40
N GLN A 249 19.55 -4.49 8.29
CA GLN A 249 20.51 -5.45 7.75
C GLN A 249 21.56 -5.70 8.83
N ALA A 250 21.76 -6.97 9.19
CA ALA A 250 22.74 -7.37 10.17
C ALA A 250 24.13 -6.85 9.76
N PRO A 251 25.02 -6.54 10.72
CA PRO A 251 26.39 -6.18 10.40
C PRO A 251 27.02 -7.32 9.58
N PRO A 252 27.85 -7.02 8.55
CA PRO A 252 28.47 -8.05 7.75
C PRO A 252 29.47 -8.81 8.63
N THR A 253 29.08 -10.01 9.06
CA THR A 253 30.03 -10.99 9.55
C THR A 253 30.76 -11.59 8.35
N GLY A 254 32.04 -11.25 8.19
CA GLY A 254 33.02 -12.08 7.49
C GLY A 254 33.06 -11.98 5.96
N GLN A 255 34.09 -11.29 5.47
CA GLN A 255 34.89 -11.58 4.27
C GLN A 255 34.15 -12.03 2.99
N GLY A 256 33.89 -11.04 2.12
CA GLY A 256 33.65 -11.25 0.70
C GLY A 256 33.74 -9.92 -0.03
N GLY A 257 34.80 -9.73 -0.82
CA GLY A 257 35.13 -8.46 -1.48
C GLY A 257 34.02 -7.95 -2.40
N GLY A 258 33.36 -6.87 -1.97
CA GLY A 258 32.50 -6.03 -2.78
C GLY A 258 32.50 -4.64 -2.14
N GLY A 259 32.76 -3.60 -2.94
CA GLY A 259 33.04 -2.23 -2.49
C GLY A 259 32.02 -1.64 -1.50
N PRO A 260 32.32 -0.48 -0.89
CA PRO A 260 31.56 0.06 0.23
C PRO A 260 30.15 0.46 -0.23
N ARG A 261 29.18 -0.46 -0.11
CA ARG A 261 27.77 -0.11 -0.09
C ARG A 261 27.54 0.62 1.24
N GLN A 262 27.56 1.96 1.19
CA GLN A 262 27.21 2.80 2.33
C GLN A 262 25.91 2.29 2.96
N PRO A 263 25.90 1.94 4.25
CA PRO A 263 24.68 1.53 4.91
C PRO A 263 23.70 2.70 4.85
N LEU A 264 22.49 2.43 4.35
CA LEU A 264 21.39 3.38 4.32
C LEU A 264 21.30 4.06 5.70
N ALA A 265 21.36 5.39 5.73
CA ALA A 265 21.15 6.15 6.96
C ALA A 265 19.79 5.73 7.53
N GLN A 266 19.80 4.98 8.63
CA GLN A 266 18.57 4.44 9.21
C GLN A 266 17.73 5.62 9.71
N ALA A 267 16.44 5.57 9.41
CA ALA A 267 15.51 6.57 9.91
C ALA A 267 15.59 6.67 11.44
N PRO A 268 15.48 7.89 12.01
CA PRO A 268 15.50 8.09 13.45
C PRO A 268 14.49 7.18 14.18
N PRO A 269 14.79 6.72 15.42
CA PRO A 269 13.90 5.82 16.17
C PRO A 269 12.48 6.36 16.36
N TRP A 270 12.32 7.68 16.50
CA TRP A 270 10.99 8.32 16.60
C TRP A 270 10.20 8.17 15.30
N LEU A 271 10.86 8.35 14.15
CA LEU A 271 10.23 8.24 12.84
C LEU A 271 9.87 6.78 12.53
N ARG A 272 10.76 5.84 12.86
CA ARG A 272 10.48 4.41 12.69
C ARG A 272 9.27 3.93 13.49
N ARG A 273 9.13 4.43 14.73
CA ARG A 273 7.96 4.14 15.57
C ARG A 273 6.69 4.76 14.99
N LEU A 274 6.75 6.01 14.54
CA LEU A 274 5.61 6.68 13.91
C LEU A 274 5.17 5.98 12.62
N CYS A 275 6.09 5.69 11.70
CA CYS A 275 5.77 4.96 10.48
C CYS A 275 5.19 3.57 10.79
N GLY A 276 5.71 2.88 11.80
CA GLY A 276 5.14 1.60 12.27
C GLY A 276 3.71 1.74 12.80
N GLN A 277 3.41 2.79 13.56
CA GLN A 277 2.04 3.10 14.02
C GLN A 277 1.11 3.34 12.82
N LEU A 278 1.50 4.25 11.91
CA LEU A 278 0.69 4.59 10.74
C LEU A 278 0.46 3.38 9.82
N LEU A 279 1.48 2.54 9.61
CA LEU A 279 1.36 1.29 8.85
C LEU A 279 0.37 0.32 9.52
N SER A 280 0.44 0.19 10.84
CA SER A 280 -0.47 -0.68 11.60
C SER A 280 -1.91 -0.20 11.50
N GLU A 281 -2.15 1.11 11.63
CA GLU A 281 -3.48 1.69 11.47
C GLU A 281 -4.05 1.44 10.07
N ARG A 282 -3.23 1.50 9.02
CA ARG A 282 -3.65 1.24 7.63
C ARG A 282 -3.90 -0.24 7.37
N LEU A 283 -3.08 -1.12 7.93
CA LEU A 283 -3.27 -2.57 7.84
C LEU A 283 -4.61 -3.01 8.46
N MET A 284 -5.00 -2.36 9.56
CA MET A 284 -6.24 -2.64 10.29
C MET A 284 -7.50 -2.02 9.64
N GLN A 285 -7.36 -1.12 8.66
CA GLN A 285 -8.52 -0.63 7.89
C GLN A 285 -9.14 -1.74 7.02
N PRO A 286 -10.41 -1.61 6.60
CA PRO A 286 -10.98 -2.49 5.57
C PRO A 286 -10.12 -2.48 4.30
N SER A 287 -9.89 -3.66 3.72
CA SER A 287 -8.96 -3.88 2.61
C SER A 287 -7.51 -3.45 2.87
N GLY A 288 -7.12 -3.22 4.12
CA GLY A 288 -5.76 -2.83 4.51
C GLY A 288 -4.72 -3.90 4.18
N VAL A 289 -5.05 -5.18 4.43
CA VAL A 289 -4.19 -6.32 4.07
C VAL A 289 -3.95 -6.36 2.55
N GLN A 290 -5.01 -6.16 1.75
CA GLN A 290 -4.91 -6.10 0.30
C GLN A 290 -4.03 -4.93 -0.15
N ALA A 291 -4.17 -3.76 0.49
CA ALA A 291 -3.37 -2.59 0.17
C ALA A 291 -1.87 -2.79 0.48
N VAL A 292 -1.53 -3.46 1.58
CA VAL A 292 -0.15 -3.84 1.91
C VAL A 292 0.40 -4.80 0.86
N LEU A 293 -0.42 -5.78 0.47
CA LEU A 293 -0.01 -6.79 -0.49
C LEU A 293 0.27 -6.16 -1.86
N ARG A 294 -0.60 -5.27 -2.33
CA ARG A 294 -0.38 -4.47 -3.54
C ARG A 294 0.86 -3.59 -3.43
N ALA A 295 1.08 -2.91 -2.31
CA ALA A 295 2.24 -2.05 -2.11
C ALA A 295 3.59 -2.79 -2.27
N VAL A 296 3.65 -4.04 -1.80
CA VAL A 296 4.86 -4.87 -1.83
C VAL A 296 5.01 -5.62 -3.16
N LEU A 297 3.91 -6.11 -3.73
CA LEU A 297 3.93 -6.91 -4.96
C LEU A 297 3.94 -6.06 -6.24
N GLU A 298 3.15 -4.99 -6.32
CA GLU A 298 3.10 -4.07 -7.48
C GLU A 298 4.35 -3.17 -7.57
N GLY A 299 5.17 -3.14 -6.51
CA GLY A 299 6.33 -2.25 -6.39
C GLY A 299 7.55 -2.60 -7.26
N ALA A 300 7.53 -3.70 -8.02
CA ALA A 300 8.62 -4.15 -8.86
C ALA A 300 8.33 -3.94 -10.36
N GLY A 301 8.52 -2.71 -10.84
CA GLY A 301 8.72 -2.39 -12.25
C GLY A 301 7.54 -2.73 -13.19
N ALA A 302 6.77 -1.71 -13.56
CA ALA A 302 6.12 -1.71 -14.86
C ALA A 302 7.23 -1.86 -15.94
N GLY A 303 7.37 -3.05 -16.53
CA GLY A 303 8.26 -3.28 -17.68
C GLY A 303 9.19 -4.50 -17.67
N GLY A 304 8.96 -5.54 -16.86
CA GLY A 304 9.83 -6.73 -16.84
C GLY A 304 9.08 -8.05 -16.95
N ALA A 305 8.50 -8.35 -18.12
CA ALA A 305 8.06 -9.70 -18.43
C ALA A 305 9.29 -10.59 -18.68
N GLY A 306 9.83 -11.19 -17.62
CA GLY A 306 10.94 -12.16 -17.68
C GLY A 306 10.88 -13.12 -16.50
N ALA A 307 11.17 -14.40 -16.74
CA ALA A 307 10.99 -15.53 -15.81
C ALA A 307 11.74 -15.43 -14.45
N GLU A 308 12.52 -14.38 -14.20
CA GLU A 308 13.17 -14.09 -12.91
C GLU A 308 12.24 -13.37 -11.90
N THR A 309 11.08 -12.85 -12.34
CA THR A 309 10.09 -12.18 -11.48
C THR A 309 9.33 -13.16 -10.57
N THR A 310 8.96 -14.34 -11.06
CA THR A 310 8.17 -15.34 -10.30
C THR A 310 8.90 -15.90 -9.08
N ALA A 311 10.23 -16.07 -9.18
CA ALA A 311 11.08 -16.51 -8.06
C ALA A 311 11.25 -15.43 -6.98
N SER A 312 11.20 -14.16 -7.36
CA SER A 312 11.27 -13.04 -6.42
C SER A 312 9.92 -12.80 -5.73
N ASP A 313 8.81 -13.03 -6.44
CA ASP A 313 7.47 -12.72 -5.96
C ASP A 313 7.00 -13.65 -4.84
N TRP A 314 7.42 -14.91 -4.84
CA TRP A 314 7.05 -15.79 -3.72
C TRP A 314 7.76 -15.46 -2.41
N ARG A 315 9.01 -14.98 -2.46
CA ARG A 315 9.72 -14.53 -1.26
C ARG A 315 9.08 -13.26 -0.70
N LYS A 316 8.61 -12.36 -1.57
CA LYS A 316 7.81 -11.20 -1.17
C LYS A 316 6.52 -11.65 -0.48
N CYS A 317 5.84 -12.68 -1.01
CA CYS A 317 4.66 -13.25 -0.38
C CYS A 317 4.95 -13.76 1.05
N ASP A 318 6.06 -14.46 1.25
CA ASP A 318 6.43 -14.97 2.57
C ASP A 318 6.81 -13.84 3.54
N VAL A 319 7.46 -12.77 3.05
CA VAL A 319 7.73 -11.57 3.86
C VAL A 319 6.43 -10.90 4.29
N VAL A 320 5.48 -10.70 3.37
CA VAL A 320 4.18 -10.09 3.70
C VAL A 320 3.44 -10.97 4.70
N ALA A 321 3.39 -12.28 4.50
CA ALA A 321 2.75 -13.19 5.44
C ALA A 321 3.41 -13.15 6.83
N GLY A 322 4.74 -13.01 6.91
CA GLY A 322 5.46 -12.79 8.16
C GLY A 322 5.10 -11.46 8.83
N VAL A 323 4.93 -10.38 8.06
CA VAL A 323 4.45 -9.09 8.57
C VAL A 323 3.02 -9.18 9.11
N LEU A 324 2.13 -9.90 8.42
CA LEU A 324 0.75 -10.11 8.86
C LEU A 324 0.67 -10.94 10.14
N ALA A 325 1.54 -11.93 10.29
CA ALA A 325 1.60 -12.75 11.49
C ALA A 325 2.21 -12.00 12.68
N ALA A 326 3.25 -11.19 12.43
CA ALA A 326 3.91 -10.39 13.44
C ALA A 326 2.98 -9.27 13.95
N CYS A 327 2.32 -9.52 15.09
CA CYS A 327 1.47 -8.53 15.73
C CYS A 327 2.28 -7.25 16.02
N PRO A 328 1.84 -6.07 15.54
CA PRO A 328 2.58 -4.84 15.75
C PRO A 328 2.67 -4.53 17.24
N GLN A 329 3.87 -4.13 17.69
CA GLN A 329 4.12 -3.75 19.10
C GLN A 329 3.26 -2.56 19.56
N GLN A 330 2.65 -1.86 18.61
CA GLN A 330 1.82 -0.68 18.82
C GLN A 330 0.32 -0.99 18.79
N ALA A 331 -0.10 -2.25 18.58
CA ALA A 331 -1.48 -2.66 18.73
C ALA A 331 -1.91 -2.56 20.20
N LEU A 332 -3.08 -1.95 20.44
CA LEU A 332 -3.66 -1.83 21.79
C LEU A 332 -4.03 -3.19 22.39
N SER A 333 -4.43 -4.15 21.54
CA SER A 333 -4.73 -5.53 21.92
C SER A 333 -4.41 -6.47 20.75
N VAL A 334 -3.86 -7.64 21.08
CA VAL A 334 -3.61 -8.72 20.10
C VAL A 334 -4.93 -9.31 19.60
N GLU A 335 -5.96 -9.38 20.44
CA GLU A 335 -7.28 -9.89 20.04
C GLU A 335 -7.96 -8.97 19.01
N GLU A 336 -7.86 -7.66 19.20
CA GLU A 336 -8.41 -6.67 18.25
C GLU A 336 -7.70 -6.71 16.90
N TYR A 337 -6.38 -6.96 16.91
CA TYR A 337 -5.64 -7.17 15.68
C TYR A 337 -6.13 -8.41 14.92
N TYR A 338 -6.30 -9.55 15.61
CA TYR A 338 -6.79 -10.78 15.00
C TYR A 338 -8.25 -10.65 14.54
N SER A 339 -9.11 -9.94 15.26
CA SER A 339 -10.51 -9.72 14.86
C SER A 339 -10.64 -8.94 13.56
N GLN A 340 -9.73 -8.00 13.29
CA GLN A 340 -9.75 -7.15 12.09
C GLN A 340 -8.93 -7.71 10.90
N VAL A 341 -7.81 -8.39 11.16
CA VAL A 341 -6.90 -8.89 10.10
C VAL A 341 -7.31 -10.26 9.58
N CYS A 342 -7.79 -11.17 10.45
CA CYS A 342 -8.14 -12.53 10.04
C CYS A 342 -9.25 -12.59 8.97
N PRO A 343 -10.35 -11.83 9.06
CA PRO A 343 -11.36 -11.79 8.00
C PRO A 343 -10.79 -11.35 6.66
N GLN A 344 -9.92 -10.33 6.66
CA GLN A 344 -9.25 -9.85 5.45
C GLN A 344 -8.32 -10.91 4.84
N VAL A 345 -7.65 -11.72 5.67
CA VAL A 345 -6.83 -12.86 5.20
C VAL A 345 -7.70 -13.92 4.52
N LEU A 346 -8.91 -14.20 5.04
CA LEU A 346 -9.85 -15.12 4.40
C LEU A 346 -10.40 -14.57 3.07
N GLU A 347 -10.62 -13.26 2.97
CA GLU A 347 -11.02 -12.60 1.72
C GLU A 347 -9.96 -12.75 0.62
N LEU A 348 -8.66 -12.78 0.96
CA LEU A 348 -7.59 -12.98 -0.02
C LEU A 348 -7.68 -14.33 -0.75
N LEU A 349 -8.29 -15.36 -0.16
CA LEU A 349 -8.51 -16.67 -0.80
C LEU A 349 -9.49 -16.61 -1.99
N HIS A 350 -10.24 -15.51 -2.09
CA HIS A 350 -11.34 -15.31 -3.05
C HIS A 350 -11.11 -14.12 -3.97
N PHE A 351 -9.85 -13.72 -4.15
CA PHE A 351 -9.54 -12.54 -4.93
C PHE A 351 -9.93 -12.75 -6.41
N PRO A 352 -10.71 -11.83 -7.03
CA PRO A 352 -11.36 -12.08 -8.33
C PRO A 352 -10.39 -12.02 -9.52
N ASP A 353 -9.27 -11.30 -9.38
CA ASP A 353 -8.31 -11.12 -10.48
C ASP A 353 -7.42 -12.35 -10.64
N LYS A 354 -7.52 -13.01 -11.79
CA LYS A 354 -6.77 -14.25 -12.09
C LYS A 354 -5.26 -14.05 -12.12
N LEU A 355 -4.76 -12.86 -12.45
CA LEU A 355 -3.32 -12.60 -12.56
C LEU A 355 -2.65 -12.55 -11.19
N THR A 356 -3.32 -11.93 -10.21
CA THR A 356 -2.80 -11.74 -8.85
C THR A 356 -3.33 -12.76 -7.85
N ALA A 357 -4.41 -13.49 -8.17
CA ALA A 357 -5.06 -14.47 -7.29
C ALA A 357 -4.10 -15.49 -6.70
N LEU A 358 -3.14 -16.01 -7.47
CA LEU A 358 -2.16 -16.98 -6.96
C LEU A 358 -1.24 -16.39 -5.89
N GLN A 359 -0.80 -15.14 -6.07
CA GLN A 359 0.04 -14.45 -5.10
C GLN A 359 -0.75 -14.14 -3.82
N PHE A 360 -2.01 -13.72 -3.97
CA PHE A 360 -2.92 -13.42 -2.88
C PHE A 360 -3.27 -14.67 -2.07
N GLN A 361 -3.62 -15.77 -2.76
CA GLN A 361 -3.83 -17.07 -2.14
C GLN A 361 -2.59 -17.53 -1.38
N ARG A 362 -1.38 -17.38 -1.94
CA ARG A 362 -0.15 -17.80 -1.26
C ARG A 362 0.11 -17.00 0.02
N VAL A 363 -0.10 -15.69 0.00
CA VAL A 363 0.00 -14.89 1.23
C VAL A 363 -1.05 -15.30 2.24
N ALA A 364 -2.29 -15.53 1.80
CA ALA A 364 -3.37 -15.96 2.68
C ALA A 364 -3.05 -17.27 3.40
N THR A 365 -2.62 -18.30 2.65
CA THR A 365 -2.32 -19.63 3.21
C THR A 365 -1.10 -19.57 4.13
N ARG A 366 -0.05 -18.84 3.75
CA ARG A 366 1.15 -18.66 4.59
C ARG A 366 0.86 -17.85 5.85
N ALA A 367 0.07 -16.78 5.75
CA ALA A 367 -0.33 -15.96 6.89
C ALA A 367 -1.19 -16.78 7.85
N ALA A 368 -2.21 -17.48 7.36
CA ALA A 368 -3.08 -18.33 8.17
C ALA A 368 -2.27 -19.41 8.92
N LEU A 369 -1.31 -20.07 8.25
CA LEU A 369 -0.42 -21.03 8.89
C LEU A 369 0.45 -20.39 9.99
N THR A 370 1.06 -19.24 9.70
CA THR A 370 2.00 -18.57 10.62
C THR A 370 1.26 -18.03 11.83
N MET A 371 0.11 -17.38 11.63
CA MET A 371 -0.79 -16.92 12.69
C MET A 371 -1.28 -18.08 13.57
N SER A 372 -1.62 -19.22 12.96
CA SER A 372 -2.01 -20.43 13.69
C SER A 372 -0.89 -20.99 14.57
N ARG A 373 0.38 -20.83 14.19
CA ARG A 373 1.53 -21.28 14.98
C ARG A 373 1.87 -20.32 16.11
N GLU A 374 1.76 -19.01 15.88
CA GLU A 374 2.12 -18.01 16.87
C GLU A 374 1.06 -17.85 17.97
N ARG A 375 -0.23 -17.84 17.60
CA ARG A 375 -1.36 -17.65 18.54
C ARG A 375 -2.51 -18.60 18.19
N PRO A 376 -2.43 -19.88 18.62
CA PRO A 376 -3.39 -20.91 18.21
C PRO A 376 -4.83 -20.62 18.64
N GLU A 377 -5.04 -20.04 19.83
CA GLU A 377 -6.38 -19.76 20.36
C GLU A 377 -7.13 -18.69 19.54
N LEU A 378 -6.45 -17.58 19.24
CA LEU A 378 -7.01 -16.50 18.43
C LEU A 378 -7.18 -16.91 16.96
N ALA A 379 -6.20 -17.62 16.40
CA ALA A 379 -6.32 -18.16 15.04
C ALA A 379 -7.47 -19.18 14.93
N GLN A 380 -7.67 -20.03 15.95
CA GLN A 380 -8.81 -20.94 15.99
C GLN A 380 -10.12 -20.15 15.94
N ARG A 381 -10.26 -19.08 16.72
CA ARG A 381 -11.50 -18.29 16.80
C ARG A 381 -11.77 -17.45 15.55
N TYR A 382 -10.77 -16.76 15.00
CA TYR A 382 -10.95 -15.76 13.95
C TYR A 382 -10.57 -16.22 12.53
N LEU A 383 -9.81 -17.32 12.37
CA LEU A 383 -9.47 -17.89 11.05
C LEU A 383 -10.14 -19.25 10.82
N LEU A 384 -9.88 -20.22 11.71
CA LEU A 384 -10.25 -21.61 11.46
C LEU A 384 -11.74 -21.87 11.68
N THR A 385 -12.34 -21.30 12.73
CA THR A 385 -13.77 -21.47 13.01
C THR A 385 -14.65 -20.90 11.88
N PRO A 386 -14.43 -19.66 11.38
CA PRO A 386 -15.20 -19.14 10.25
C PRO A 386 -15.02 -19.96 8.96
N LEU A 387 -13.79 -20.43 8.69
CA LEU A 387 -13.49 -21.23 7.50
C LEU A 387 -14.20 -22.61 7.54
N LEU A 388 -14.23 -23.24 8.73
CA LEU A 388 -14.82 -24.56 8.94
C LEU A 388 -16.31 -24.53 9.30
N ALA A 389 -16.86 -23.37 9.63
CA ALA A 389 -18.24 -23.22 10.12
C ALA A 389 -19.27 -23.93 9.22
N PRO A 390 -19.28 -23.72 7.88
CA PRO A 390 -20.23 -24.40 6.99
C PRO A 390 -20.14 -25.92 7.07
N LEU A 391 -18.92 -26.47 7.14
CA LEU A 391 -18.70 -27.92 7.28
C LEU A 391 -19.12 -28.45 8.65
N THR A 392 -18.87 -27.69 9.73
CA THR A 392 -19.29 -28.10 11.08
C THR A 392 -20.80 -28.07 11.25
N CYS A 393 -21.51 -27.13 10.61
CA CYS A 393 -22.98 -27.06 10.62
C CYS A 393 -23.62 -28.25 9.89
N CYS A 394 -22.94 -28.82 8.88
CA CYS A 394 -23.35 -30.05 8.22
C CYS A 394 -23.01 -31.34 9.00
N GLY A 395 -22.34 -31.21 10.16
CA GLY A 395 -22.02 -32.31 11.05
C GLY A 395 -23.23 -32.89 11.78
N VAL A 396 -23.09 -34.11 12.30
CA VAL A 396 -24.17 -34.79 13.04
C VAL A 396 -24.57 -33.94 14.26
N PRO A 397 -25.88 -33.67 14.48
CA PRO A 397 -26.32 -32.90 15.64
C PRO A 397 -25.98 -33.64 16.93
N THR A 398 -25.01 -33.14 17.68
CA THR A 398 -24.82 -33.51 19.09
C THR A 398 -25.99 -32.96 19.89
N GLY A 399 -27.04 -33.77 20.01
CA GLY A 399 -28.05 -33.75 21.06
C GLY A 399 -28.68 -32.39 21.41
N GLY A 400 -29.88 -32.14 20.88
CA GLY A 400 -30.85 -31.22 21.47
C GLY A 400 -31.25 -30.03 20.60
N LEU A 401 -32.46 -30.12 20.02
CA LEU A 401 -33.36 -29.02 19.66
C LEU A 401 -32.71 -27.73 19.14
N GLN A 402 -32.17 -27.77 17.93
CA GLN A 402 -32.23 -26.67 16.96
C GLN A 402 -31.94 -27.28 15.58
N VAL A 403 -32.85 -27.07 14.63
CA VAL A 403 -32.61 -27.41 13.22
C VAL A 403 -31.44 -26.56 12.78
N PRO A 404 -30.30 -27.12 12.31
CA PRO A 404 -29.24 -26.28 11.80
C PRO A 404 -29.81 -25.53 10.60
N ASP A 405 -29.67 -24.19 10.61
CA ASP A 405 -29.95 -23.36 9.45
C ASP A 405 -29.33 -24.03 8.23
N SER A 406 -30.16 -24.37 7.24
CA SER A 406 -29.74 -25.09 6.05
C SER A 406 -28.61 -24.30 5.38
N VAL A 407 -27.37 -24.79 5.48
CA VAL A 407 -26.20 -24.16 4.84
C VAL A 407 -26.42 -24.17 3.33
N PRO A 408 -26.38 -23.01 2.64
CA PRO A 408 -26.57 -22.98 1.20
C PRO A 408 -25.37 -23.63 0.49
N GLU A 409 -25.61 -24.26 -0.66
CA GLU A 409 -24.61 -25.02 -1.42
C GLU A 409 -23.35 -24.21 -1.75
N TRP A 410 -23.50 -22.91 -2.03
CA TRP A 410 -22.38 -22.03 -2.34
C TRP A 410 -21.46 -21.80 -1.14
N GLU A 411 -21.98 -21.73 0.09
CA GLU A 411 -21.17 -21.60 1.32
C GLU A 411 -20.39 -22.89 1.59
N LEU A 412 -21.04 -24.04 1.38
CA LEU A 412 -20.39 -25.34 1.51
C LEU A 412 -19.28 -25.52 0.48
N THR A 413 -19.55 -25.18 -0.78
CA THR A 413 -18.59 -25.21 -1.89
C THR A 413 -17.38 -24.35 -1.56
N ARG A 414 -17.62 -23.11 -1.14
CA ARG A 414 -16.58 -22.16 -0.73
C ARG A 414 -15.73 -22.69 0.42
N SER A 415 -16.35 -23.24 1.46
CA SER A 415 -15.63 -23.81 2.61
C SER A 415 -14.74 -24.98 2.21
N VAL A 416 -15.21 -25.89 1.35
CA VAL A 416 -14.39 -27.01 0.84
C VAL A 416 -13.19 -26.50 0.03
N GLU A 417 -13.40 -25.49 -0.83
CA GLU A 417 -12.31 -24.87 -1.59
C GLU A 417 -11.29 -24.16 -0.69
N ASP A 418 -11.74 -23.49 0.37
CA ASP A 418 -10.86 -22.81 1.32
C ASP A 418 -10.03 -23.79 2.13
N VAL A 419 -10.66 -24.90 2.59
CA VAL A 419 -9.94 -25.99 3.24
C VAL A 419 -8.90 -26.57 2.28
N TYR A 420 -9.27 -26.79 1.02
CA TYR A 420 -8.34 -27.27 0.01
C TYR A 420 -7.13 -26.33 -0.15
N LYS A 421 -7.37 -25.02 -0.32
CA LYS A 421 -6.30 -24.02 -0.48
C LYS A 421 -5.37 -23.96 0.73
N VAL A 422 -5.91 -23.96 1.95
CA VAL A 422 -5.10 -23.78 3.17
C VAL A 422 -4.37 -25.06 3.57
N TRP A 423 -5.02 -26.22 3.52
CA TRP A 423 -4.43 -27.49 3.97
C TRP A 423 -3.62 -28.18 2.86
N VAL A 424 -4.20 -28.34 1.67
CA VAL A 424 -3.57 -29.10 0.58
C VAL A 424 -2.57 -28.22 -0.17
N VAL A 425 -2.99 -27.05 -0.69
CA VAL A 425 -2.10 -26.19 -1.49
C VAL A 425 -1.01 -25.53 -0.62
N GLY A 426 -1.36 -25.12 0.60
CA GLY A 426 -0.37 -24.62 1.57
C GLY A 426 0.63 -25.69 2.04
N ASN A 427 0.27 -26.98 1.90
CA ASN A 427 1.03 -28.19 2.18
C ASN A 427 2.01 -28.08 3.37
N SER A 428 1.51 -27.59 4.51
CA SER A 428 2.32 -27.36 5.70
C SER A 428 1.71 -28.11 6.88
N PRO A 429 2.07 -29.39 7.10
CA PRO A 429 1.50 -30.20 8.17
C PRO A 429 1.76 -29.52 9.52
N CYS A 430 0.69 -29.18 10.22
CA CYS A 430 0.70 -28.54 11.52
C CYS A 430 -0.30 -29.28 12.43
N PRO A 431 0.09 -29.72 13.64
CA PRO A 431 -0.82 -30.42 14.56
C PRO A 431 -2.09 -29.63 14.86
N ILE A 432 -2.00 -28.29 14.89
CA ILE A 432 -3.13 -27.39 15.13
C ILE A 432 -4.15 -27.45 13.98
N LEU A 433 -3.66 -27.43 12.73
CA LEU A 433 -4.51 -27.53 11.54
C LEU A 433 -5.14 -28.92 11.40
N LEU A 434 -4.40 -29.98 11.75
CA LEU A 434 -4.94 -31.34 11.79
C LEU A 434 -6.03 -31.49 12.85
N LYS A 435 -5.80 -30.96 14.06
CA LYS A 435 -6.78 -30.97 15.15
C LYS A 435 -8.04 -30.18 14.78
N ALA A 436 -7.90 -29.01 14.18
CA ALA A 436 -9.03 -28.18 13.75
C ALA A 436 -9.90 -28.89 12.70
N LEU A 437 -9.28 -29.59 11.75
CA LEU A 437 -9.99 -30.32 10.70
C LEU A 437 -10.65 -31.61 11.20
N GLY A 438 -10.21 -32.17 12.34
CA GLY A 438 -10.68 -33.47 12.85
C GLY A 438 -12.20 -33.60 12.94
N ASN A 439 -12.88 -32.54 13.40
CA ASN A 439 -14.34 -32.54 13.56
C ASN A 439 -15.11 -32.47 12.23
N THR A 440 -14.47 -32.04 11.14
CA THR A 440 -15.11 -31.94 9.81
C THR A 440 -14.80 -33.13 8.90
N VAL A 441 -13.84 -33.99 9.26
CA VAL A 441 -13.50 -35.20 8.49
C VAL A 441 -14.70 -36.10 8.19
N PRO A 442 -15.63 -36.38 9.12
CA PRO A 442 -16.80 -37.22 8.81
C PRO A 442 -17.71 -36.60 7.74
N VAL A 443 -17.85 -35.27 7.74
CA VAL A 443 -18.64 -34.51 6.77
C VAL A 443 -17.94 -34.53 5.41
N LEU A 444 -16.64 -34.26 5.36
CA LEU A 444 -15.83 -34.33 4.14
C LEU A 444 -15.84 -35.73 3.51
N PHE A 445 -15.79 -36.78 4.33
CA PHE A 445 -15.89 -38.16 3.85
C PHE A 445 -17.28 -38.46 3.27
N SER A 446 -18.34 -38.02 3.95
CA SER A 446 -19.72 -38.18 3.47
C SER A 446 -19.94 -37.43 2.14
N LEU A 447 -19.42 -36.19 2.03
CA LEU A 447 -19.43 -35.42 0.79
C LEU A 447 -18.65 -36.13 -0.31
N TYR A 448 -17.45 -36.66 -0.02
CA TYR A 448 -16.69 -37.43 -0.99
C TYR A 448 -17.47 -38.64 -1.52
N CYS A 449 -18.09 -39.43 -0.63
CA CYS A 449 -18.93 -40.56 -1.01
C CYS A 449 -20.10 -40.13 -1.91
N PHE A 450 -20.74 -39.00 -1.59
CA PHE A 450 -21.82 -38.42 -2.41
C PHE A 450 -21.31 -37.97 -3.79
N THR A 451 -20.16 -37.28 -3.85
CA THR A 451 -19.54 -36.83 -5.12
C THR A 451 -19.03 -37.98 -5.98
N LYS A 452 -18.80 -39.18 -5.44
CA LYS A 452 -18.49 -40.36 -6.26
C LYS A 452 -19.70 -40.88 -7.04
N GLN A 453 -20.90 -40.63 -6.53
CA GLN A 453 -22.16 -41.11 -7.11
C GLN A 453 -22.81 -40.06 -8.03
N SER A 454 -22.24 -38.84 -8.10
CA SER A 454 -22.78 -37.69 -8.84
C SER A 454 -21.69 -36.97 -9.64
N VAL A 455 -22.08 -36.13 -10.61
CA VAL A 455 -21.14 -35.23 -11.31
C VAL A 455 -21.00 -33.96 -10.46
N CYS A 456 -19.96 -33.90 -9.64
CA CYS A 456 -19.70 -32.77 -8.74
C CYS A 456 -18.23 -32.32 -8.84
N HIS A 457 -18.01 -31.01 -8.96
CA HIS A 457 -16.68 -30.40 -9.05
C HIS A 457 -15.89 -30.50 -7.74
N LEU A 458 -16.57 -30.70 -6.60
CA LEU A 458 -15.94 -30.86 -5.28
C LEU A 458 -15.27 -32.23 -5.07
N ARG A 459 -15.41 -33.18 -6.01
CA ARG A 459 -14.83 -34.52 -5.88
C ARG A 459 -13.32 -34.49 -5.64
N ALA A 460 -12.58 -33.76 -6.49
CA ALA A 460 -11.12 -33.69 -6.40
C ALA A 460 -10.66 -32.97 -5.11
N PRO A 461 -11.19 -31.79 -4.76
CA PRO A 461 -10.89 -31.14 -3.48
C PRO A 461 -11.12 -32.04 -2.25
N CYS A 462 -12.29 -32.71 -2.17
CA CYS A 462 -12.58 -33.61 -1.04
C CYS A 462 -11.62 -34.80 -0.97
N GLU A 463 -11.27 -35.39 -2.12
CA GLU A 463 -10.32 -36.50 -2.19
C GLU A 463 -8.93 -36.09 -1.68
N GLU A 464 -8.40 -34.98 -2.19
CA GLU A 464 -7.08 -34.49 -1.83
C GLU A 464 -7.00 -34.05 -0.36
N ILE A 465 -8.06 -33.42 0.19
CA ILE A 465 -8.12 -33.07 1.61
C ILE A 465 -8.07 -34.34 2.48
N LEU A 466 -8.85 -35.37 2.15
CA LEU A 466 -8.88 -36.63 2.90
C LEU A 466 -7.52 -37.34 2.82
N GLN A 467 -6.90 -37.37 1.65
CA GLN A 467 -5.55 -37.92 1.49
C GLN A 467 -4.53 -37.17 2.34
N TRP A 468 -4.59 -35.84 2.35
CA TRP A 468 -3.71 -35.00 3.16
C TRP A 468 -3.83 -35.29 4.66
N VAL A 469 -5.04 -35.54 5.17
CA VAL A 469 -5.27 -35.92 6.58
C VAL A 469 -4.75 -37.32 6.90
N LEU A 470 -4.96 -38.27 6.00
CA LEU A 470 -4.66 -39.69 6.25
C LEU A 470 -3.18 -40.03 6.13
N VAL A 471 -2.40 -39.30 5.32
CA VAL A 471 -0.97 -39.55 5.11
C VAL A 471 -0.15 -39.39 6.41
N PRO A 472 -0.27 -38.30 7.19
CA PRO A 472 0.39 -38.17 8.48
C PRO A 472 -0.06 -39.20 9.54
N LEU A 473 -1.31 -39.66 9.48
CA LEU A 473 -1.83 -40.67 10.41
C LEU A 473 -1.26 -42.07 10.12
N ARG A 474 -0.97 -42.38 8.84
CA ARG A 474 -0.31 -43.62 8.40
C ARG A 474 1.17 -43.72 8.81
N THR A 475 1.85 -42.59 8.97
CA THR A 475 3.24 -42.57 9.43
C THR A 475 3.35 -42.63 10.95
N ALA A 476 2.32 -42.19 11.69
CA ALA A 476 2.27 -42.23 13.16
C ALA A 476 1.74 -43.56 13.74
N ARG A 477 0.83 -44.25 13.03
CA ARG A 477 0.36 -45.60 13.37
C ARG A 477 0.86 -46.54 12.28
N GLY A 478 1.72 -47.50 12.62
CA GLY A 478 2.29 -48.47 11.67
C GLY A 478 1.24 -49.19 10.78
N PRO A 479 1.68 -49.91 9.75
CA PRO A 479 0.87 -50.29 8.58
C PRO A 479 -0.31 -51.27 8.82
N GLU A 480 -0.58 -51.69 10.05
CA GLU A 480 -1.47 -52.81 10.34
C GLU A 480 -2.97 -52.46 10.42
N CYS A 481 -3.36 -51.18 10.45
CA CYS A 481 -4.79 -50.81 10.59
C CYS A 481 -5.49 -50.37 9.29
N THR A 482 -4.82 -50.34 8.13
CA THR A 482 -5.40 -49.70 6.91
C THR A 482 -5.87 -50.63 5.79
N GLU A 483 -5.59 -51.94 5.82
CA GLU A 483 -6.07 -52.83 4.75
C GLU A 483 -7.59 -53.02 4.74
N ALA A 484 -8.29 -52.72 5.84
CA ALA A 484 -9.75 -52.81 5.91
C ALA A 484 -10.50 -51.60 5.35
N ALA A 485 -9.86 -50.44 5.15
CA ALA A 485 -10.54 -49.20 4.72
C ALA A 485 -10.43 -48.90 3.21
N VAL A 486 -9.50 -49.57 2.50
CA VAL A 486 -9.22 -49.29 1.06
C VAL A 486 -9.71 -50.40 0.13
N ARG A 487 -10.16 -51.57 0.64
CA ARG A 487 -10.76 -52.61 -0.20
C ARG A 487 -12.28 -52.42 -0.31
N SER A 488 -12.71 -52.03 -1.52
CA SER A 488 -14.11 -51.96 -1.96
C SER A 488 -14.99 -53.11 -1.45
N PRO A 489 -16.19 -52.85 -0.92
CA PRO A 489 -17.23 -53.87 -0.86
C PRO A 489 -17.96 -53.85 -2.21
N ASN A 490 -17.44 -54.60 -3.18
CA ASN A 490 -18.25 -54.98 -4.34
C ASN A 490 -18.50 -56.49 -4.26
N ARG A 491 -19.61 -56.85 -3.59
CA ARG A 491 -20.38 -58.08 -3.86
C ARG A 491 -21.72 -57.98 -3.13
N GLY A 492 -22.79 -58.15 -3.90
CA GLY A 492 -24.16 -57.99 -3.45
C GLY A 492 -24.53 -58.90 -2.28
N GLY A 493 -25.40 -58.35 -1.42
CA GLY A 493 -26.05 -59.07 -0.34
C GLY A 493 -26.87 -58.09 0.47
N ARG A 494 -28.20 -58.20 0.40
CA ARG A 494 -29.10 -57.48 1.31
C ARG A 494 -28.79 -57.92 2.74
N GLY A 495 -28.40 -57.00 3.60
CA GLY A 495 -28.23 -57.24 5.02
C GLY A 495 -27.78 -55.96 5.71
N HIS A 496 -28.50 -55.55 6.76
CA HIS A 496 -28.13 -54.44 7.61
C HIS A 496 -26.74 -54.65 8.22
N THR A 497 -25.72 -53.98 7.68
CA THR A 497 -24.40 -53.85 8.34
C THR A 497 -24.28 -52.46 8.94
N ARG A 498 -24.32 -52.42 10.28
CA ARG A 498 -23.94 -51.24 11.08
C ARG A 498 -22.50 -50.85 10.72
N VAL A 499 -22.32 -49.60 10.31
CA VAL A 499 -20.99 -48.99 10.13
C VAL A 499 -20.37 -48.79 11.52
N PRO A 500 -19.13 -49.22 11.78
CA PRO A 500 -18.49 -48.97 13.05
C PRO A 500 -18.19 -47.47 13.19
N VAL A 501 -18.72 -46.87 14.26
CA VAL A 501 -18.37 -45.50 14.68
C VAL A 501 -16.89 -45.53 15.08
N LEU A 502 -16.05 -44.89 14.26
CA LEU A 502 -14.67 -44.57 14.67
C LEU A 502 -14.76 -43.52 15.78
N SER A 503 -14.69 -43.98 17.02
CA SER A 503 -14.57 -43.13 18.19
C SER A 503 -13.19 -42.46 18.19
N TRP A 504 -13.16 -41.15 17.98
CA TRP A 504 -12.00 -40.32 18.25
C TRP A 504 -12.02 -39.95 19.74
N GLN A 505 -11.19 -40.62 20.54
CA GLN A 505 -10.80 -40.16 21.87
C GLN A 505 -9.40 -39.55 21.80
#